data_AF-A0A9D8TUL1-F1
#
_entry.id   AF-A0A9D8TUL1-F1
#
_cell.length_a   1.000
_cell.length_b   1.000
_cell.length_c   1.000
_cell.angle_alpha   90.00
_cell.angle_beta   90.00
_cell.angle_gamma   90.00
#
_symmetry.space_group_name_H-M   'P 1'
#
loop_
_entity.id
_entity.type
_entity.pdbx_description
1 polymer ?
#
loop_
_entity_poly.entity_id
_entity_poly.type
_entity_poly.pdbx_seq_one_letter_code
_entity_poly.pdbx_strand_id
1 'polypeptide(L)'
;MFGNLIAILLVGGAFIAIGLFVSALTENQLAAAIGTVGIILLFFAVSALNRFIPVYWIRFVLSGVSIFSRFSNFTQGAFDFSALLYYLSVMAVFLLLTGRVYDRRRYR
;
A
#
# COMPACT_ATOMS: atom_id res chain seq x y z
N MET A 1 19.05 6.64 11.32
CA MET A 1 18.52 7.78 10.53
C MET A 1 18.21 7.40 9.08
N PHE A 2 19.14 6.82 8.32
CA PHE A 2 18.90 6.44 6.90
C PHE A 2 17.78 5.41 6.68
N GLY A 3 17.68 4.38 7.53
CA GLY A 3 16.62 3.36 7.42
C GLY A 3 15.20 3.93 7.49
N ASN A 4 14.98 4.96 8.31
CA ASN A 4 13.67 5.60 8.45
C ASN A 4 13.28 6.40 7.19
N LEU A 5 14.23 7.10 6.56
CA LEU A 5 13.98 7.82 5.31
C LEU A 5 13.58 6.87 4.18
N ILE A 6 14.28 5.74 4.06
CA ILE A 6 13.95 4.70 3.08
C ILE A 6 12.56 4.12 3.36
N ALA A 7 12.23 3.86 4.64
CA ALA A 7 10.91 3.40 5.05
C ALA A 7 9.79 4.34 4.60
N ILE A 8 9.95 5.64 4.89
CA ILE A 8 8.97 6.67 4.57
C ILE A 8 8.82 6.80 3.05
N LEU A 9 9.92 6.76 2.29
CA LEU A 9 9.87 6.81 0.83
C LEU A 9 9.15 5.60 0.22
N LEU A 10 9.43 4.39 0.71
CA LEU A 10 8.78 3.17 0.21
C LEU A 10 7.29 3.15 0.53
N VAL A 11 6.91 3.47 1.77
CA VAL A 11 5.50 3.52 2.19
C VAL A 11 4.76 4.66 1.48
N GLY A 12 5.37 5.84 1.42
CA GLY A 12 4.80 6.99 0.71
C GLY A 12 4.61 6.70 -0.78
N GLY A 13 5.59 6.07 -1.43
CA GLY A 13 5.48 5.63 -2.82
C GLY A 13 4.35 4.62 -3.03
N ALA A 14 4.18 3.65 -2.13
CA ALA A 14 3.06 2.72 -2.17
C ALA A 14 1.71 3.42 -2.05
N PHE A 15 1.56 4.39 -1.15
CA PHE A 15 0.33 5.18 -1.02
C PHE A 15 0.05 6.05 -2.25
N ILE A 16 1.09 6.64 -2.86
CA ILE A 16 0.93 7.39 -4.11
C ILE A 16 0.46 6.48 -5.24
N ALA A 17 1.03 5.27 -5.37
CA ALA A 17 0.62 4.31 -6.40
C ALA A 17 -0.84 3.88 -6.23
N ILE A 18 -1.26 3.57 -5.00
CA ILE A 18 -2.68 3.28 -4.67
C ILE A 18 -3.54 4.50 -5.03
N GLY A 19 -3.07 5.70 -4.68
CA GLY A 19 -3.78 6.94 -4.93
C GLY A 19 -4.02 7.20 -6.41
N LEU A 20 -2.99 6.97 -7.21
CA LEU A 20 -3.03 7.08 -8.66
C LEU A 20 -4.04 6.11 -9.27
N PHE A 21 -4.09 4.87 -8.76
CA PHE A 21 -5.03 3.86 -9.22
C PHE A 21 -6.49 4.26 -8.96
N VAL A 22 -6.80 4.73 -7.74
CA VAL A 22 -8.15 5.21 -7.41
C VAL A 22 -8.52 6.41 -8.28
N SER A 23 -7.59 7.36 -8.44
CA SER A 23 -7.77 8.53 -9.30
C SER A 23 -8.05 8.13 -10.75
N ALA A 24 -7.38 7.11 -11.27
CA ALA A 24 -7.64 6.60 -12.61
C ALA A 24 -9.01 5.93 -12.77
N LEU A 25 -9.65 5.48 -11.68
CA LEU A 25 -11.00 4.91 -11.71
C LEU A 25 -12.09 5.97 -11.62
N THR A 26 -11.85 7.08 -10.92
CA THR A 26 -12.83 8.15 -10.67
C THR A 26 -12.67 9.33 -11.65
N GLU A 27 -13.77 9.95 -12.05
CA GLU A 27 -13.71 11.20 -12.84
C GLU A 27 -13.63 12.45 -11.97
N ASN A 28 -14.11 12.37 -10.73
CA ASN A 28 -14.10 13.48 -9.78
C ASN A 28 -12.90 13.37 -8.82
N GLN A 29 -12.00 14.35 -8.85
CA GLN A 29 -10.79 14.39 -8.02
C GLN A 29 -11.08 14.41 -6.51
N LEU A 30 -12.22 14.97 -6.10
CA LEU A 30 -12.66 14.98 -4.70
C LEU A 30 -13.08 13.58 -4.25
N ALA A 31 -13.82 12.86 -5.09
CA ALA A 31 -14.18 11.46 -4.85
C ALA A 31 -12.94 10.56 -4.84
N ALA A 32 -11.97 10.83 -5.72
CA ALA A 32 -10.67 10.14 -5.71
C ALA A 32 -9.98 10.30 -4.35
N ALA A 33 -9.80 11.53 -3.89
CA ALA A 33 -9.12 11.83 -2.63
C ALA A 33 -9.80 11.19 -1.41
N ILE A 34 -11.13 11.22 -1.35
CA ILE A 34 -11.87 10.55 -0.26
C ILE A 34 -11.71 9.03 -0.34
N GLY A 35 -11.77 8.47 -1.55
CA GLY A 35 -11.57 7.04 -1.78
C GLY A 35 -10.18 6.56 -1.38
N THR A 36 -9.13 7.32 -1.69
CA THR A 36 -7.75 6.97 -1.32
C THR A 36 -7.54 7.00 0.18
N VAL A 37 -8.04 8.04 0.86
CA VAL A 37 -8.00 8.12 2.33
C VAL A 37 -8.78 6.95 2.94
N GLY A 38 -9.96 6.61 2.42
CA GLY A 38 -10.75 5.47 2.88
C GLY A 38 -9.98 4.15 2.77
N ILE A 39 -9.33 3.89 1.63
CA ILE A 39 -8.52 2.68 1.43
C ILE A 39 -7.32 2.64 2.39
N ILE A 40 -6.62 3.76 2.58
CA ILE A 40 -5.49 3.84 3.50
C ILE A 40 -5.95 3.57 4.95
N LEU A 41 -7.08 4.14 5.36
CA LEU A 41 -7.68 3.88 6.68
C LEU A 41 -8.07 2.41 6.87
N LEU A 42 -8.59 1.76 5.83
CA LEU A 42 -8.87 0.32 5.86
C LEU A 42 -7.59 -0.49 6.04
N PHE A 43 -6.51 -0.18 5.33
CA PHE A 43 -5.22 -0.83 5.53
C PHE A 43 -4.68 -0.63 6.95
N PHE A 44 -4.86 0.57 7.52
CA PHE A 44 -4.49 0.86 8.89
C PHE A 44 -5.32 0.03 9.89
N ALA A 45 -6.64 -0.02 9.72
CA ALA A 45 -7.55 -0.81 10.56
C ALA A 45 -7.22 -2.30 10.50
N VAL A 46 -7.01 -2.86 9.30
CA VAL A 46 -6.57 -4.25 9.10
C VAL A 46 -5.27 -4.52 9.85
N SER A 47 -4.30 -3.60 9.75
CA SER A 47 -3.01 -3.74 10.41
C SER A 47 -3.13 -3.73 11.95
N ALA A 48 -4.02 -2.90 12.49
CA ALA A 48 -4.29 -2.82 13.92
C ALA A 48 -5.01 -4.07 14.44
N LEU A 49 -6.04 -4.52 13.72
CA LEU A 49 -6.86 -5.69 14.09
C LEU A 49 -6.08 -7.01 13.97
N ASN A 50 -5.10 -7.10 13.06
CA ASN A 50 -4.28 -8.29 12.86
C ASN A 50 -3.56 -8.77 14.14
N ARG A 51 -3.30 -7.86 15.09
CA ARG A 51 -2.67 -8.19 16.38
C ARG A 51 -3.58 -8.96 17.34
N PHE A 52 -4.90 -8.84 17.16
CA PHE A 52 -5.91 -9.43 18.02
C PHE A 52 -6.50 -10.74 17.48
N ILE A 53 -6.10 -11.15 16.26
CA ILE A 53 -6.62 -12.36 15.63
C ILE A 53 -5.76 -13.57 16.04
N PRO A 54 -6.32 -14.55 16.76
CA PRO A 54 -5.57 -15.72 17.22
C PRO A 54 -5.37 -16.78 16.11
N VAL A 55 -6.09 -16.66 15.00
CA VAL A 55 -6.11 -17.64 13.92
C VAL A 55 -4.91 -17.43 12.98
N TYR A 56 -3.99 -18.40 12.93
CA TYR A 56 -2.72 -18.27 12.20
C TYR A 56 -2.88 -17.99 10.70
N TRP A 57 -3.74 -18.74 10.00
CA TRP A 57 -3.91 -18.58 8.55
C TRP A 57 -4.52 -17.22 8.18
N ILE A 58 -5.47 -16.73 8.98
CA ILE A 58 -6.05 -15.39 8.81
C ILE A 58 -4.96 -14.33 9.04
N ARG A 59 -4.17 -14.47 10.10
CA ARG A 59 -3.06 -13.56 10.41
C ARG A 59 -2.00 -13.52 9.31
N PHE A 60 -1.70 -14.66 8.69
CA PHE A 60 -0.75 -14.76 7.58
C PHE A 60 -1.23 -13.95 6.37
N VAL A 61 -2.48 -14.13 5.95
CA VAL A 61 -3.07 -13.39 4.83
C VAL A 61 -3.16 -11.90 5.14
N LEU A 62 -3.64 -11.52 6.33
CA LEU A 62 -3.73 -10.13 6.75
C LEU A 62 -2.37 -9.47 6.88
N SER A 63 -1.33 -10.21 7.30
CA SER A 63 0.05 -9.70 7.29
C SER A 63 0.60 -9.52 5.87
N GLY A 64 0.08 -10.25 4.89
CA GLY A 64 0.36 -9.99 3.48
C GLY A 64 -0.27 -8.69 2.98
N VAL A 65 -1.49 -8.39 3.41
CA VAL A 65 -2.23 -7.18 2.99
C VAL A 65 -1.83 -5.94 3.80
N SER A 66 -1.36 -6.13 5.04
CA SER A 66 -0.99 -5.06 5.95
C SER A 66 0.30 -4.34 5.50
N ILE A 67 0.13 -3.11 5.00
CA ILE A 67 1.22 -2.20 4.64
C ILE A 67 2.11 -1.87 5.85
N PHE A 68 1.52 -1.78 7.05
CA PHE A 68 2.26 -1.40 8.26
C PHE A 68 2.98 -2.56 8.97
N SER A 69 2.67 -3.82 8.63
CA SER A 69 3.25 -4.99 9.30
C SER A 69 4.78 -5.06 9.24
N ARG A 70 5.36 -4.55 8.15
CA ARG A 70 6.81 -4.56 7.87
C ARG A 70 7.47 -3.20 8.11
N PHE A 71 6.71 -2.21 8.57
CA PHE A 71 7.20 -0.84 8.80
C PHE A 71 8.15 -0.77 10.01
N SER A 72 7.89 -1.52 11.08
CA SER A 72 8.70 -1.46 12.31
C SER A 72 10.14 -1.95 12.14
N ASN A 73 10.37 -2.88 11.20
CA ASN A 73 11.71 -3.41 10.93
C ASN A 73 12.62 -2.31 10.37
N PHE A 74 12.07 -1.47 9.49
CA PHE A 74 12.77 -0.34 8.92
C PHE A 74 13.02 0.80 9.93
N THR A 75 12.07 1.08 10.82
CA THR A 75 12.23 2.14 11.82
C THR A 75 13.24 1.79 12.92
N GLN A 76 13.50 0.50 13.15
CA GLN A 76 14.55 0.02 14.07
C GLN A 76 15.96 0.10 13.49
N GLY A 77 16.12 0.61 12.24
CA GLY A 77 17.43 0.83 11.63
C GLY A 77 18.03 -0.39 10.93
N ALA A 78 17.33 -1.53 10.91
CA ALA A 78 17.68 -2.68 10.11
C ALA A 78 17.18 -2.50 8.67
N PHE A 79 18.08 -2.66 7.70
CA PHE A 79 17.69 -2.70 6.28
C PHE A 79 17.06 -4.07 5.99
N ASP A 80 15.74 -4.10 5.82
CA ASP A 80 14.99 -5.33 5.55
C ASP A 80 14.66 -5.44 4.06
N PHE A 81 15.39 -6.32 3.36
CA PHE A 81 15.19 -6.57 1.93
C PHE A 81 13.80 -7.16 1.62
N SER A 82 13.22 -7.92 2.54
CA SER A 82 11.88 -8.49 2.38
C SER A 82 10.82 -7.40 2.35
N ALA A 83 10.97 -6.39 3.23
CA ALA A 83 10.10 -5.24 3.26
C ALA A 83 10.26 -4.36 2.01
N LEU A 84 11.49 -4.17 1.52
CA LEU A 84 11.76 -3.45 0.27
C LEU A 84 11.06 -4.10 -0.94
N LEU A 85 11.24 -5.41 -1.12
CA LEU A 85 10.57 -6.16 -2.19
C LEU A 85 9.06 -6.10 -2.07
N TYR A 86 8.52 -6.17 -0.85
CA TYR A 86 7.10 -6.06 -0.60
C TYR A 86 6.54 -4.71 -1.07
N TYR A 87 7.09 -3.58 -0.63
CA TYR A 87 6.60 -2.27 -1.03
C TYR A 87 6.74 -2.02 -2.54
N LEU A 88 7.85 -2.48 -3.14
CA LEU A 88 8.05 -2.42 -4.60
C LEU A 88 7.00 -3.25 -5.37
N SER A 89 6.67 -4.46 -4.88
CA SER A 89 5.62 -5.27 -5.50
C SER A 89 4.25 -4.60 -5.44
N VAL A 90 3.92 -3.97 -4.30
CA VAL A 90 2.67 -3.22 -4.13
C VAL A 90 2.63 -2.05 -5.10
N MET A 91 3.70 -1.24 -5.15
CA MET A 91 3.82 -0.14 -6.12
C MET A 91 3.65 -0.62 -7.55
N ALA A 92 4.35 -1.69 -7.95
CA ALA A 92 4.28 -2.25 -9.29
C ALA A 92 2.86 -2.70 -9.65
N VAL A 93 2.17 -3.43 -8.76
CA VAL A 93 0.80 -3.88 -9.01
C VAL A 93 -0.13 -2.69 -9.24
N PHE A 94 -0.13 -1.70 -8.34
CA PHE A 94 -1.05 -0.56 -8.48
C PHE A 94 -0.71 0.34 -9.68
N LEU A 95 0.57 0.52 -10.02
CA LEU A 95 0.97 1.26 -11.22
C LEU A 95 0.59 0.51 -12.51
N LEU A 96 0.77 -0.81 -12.56
CA LEU A 96 0.33 -1.63 -13.69
C LEU A 96 -1.18 -1.57 -13.86
N LEU A 97 -1.94 -1.69 -12.77
CA LEU A 97 -3.39 -1.55 -12.79
C LEU A 97 -3.81 -0.15 -13.27
N THR A 98 -3.13 0.89 -12.83
CA THR A 98 -3.37 2.27 -13.28
C THR A 98 -3.14 2.40 -14.79
N GLY A 99 -2.02 1.88 -15.31
CA GLY A 99 -1.74 1.86 -16.74
C GLY A 99 -2.80 1.11 -17.54
N ARG A 100 -3.27 -0.04 -17.04
CA ARG A 100 -4.34 -0.82 -17.68
C ARG A 100 -5.67 -0.08 -17.72
N VAL A 101 -6.01 0.66 -16.65
CA VAL A 101 -7.21 1.49 -16.61
C VAL A 101 -7.10 2.63 -17.64
N TYR A 102 -5.92 3.24 -17.75
CA TYR A 102 -5.65 4.30 -18.72
C TYR A 102 -5.75 3.80 -20.17
N ASP A 103 -5.10 2.68 -20.51
CA ASP A 103 -5.18 2.08 -21.84
C ASP A 103 -6.62 1.73 -22.23
N ARG A 104 -7.40 1.19 -21.29
CA ARG A 104 -8.82 0.89 -21.51
C ARG A 104 -9.67 2.12 -21.83
N ARG A 105 -9.33 3.30 -21.30
CA ARG A 105 -10.01 4.57 -21.64
C ARG A 105 -9.56 5.11 -22.99
N ARG A 106 -8.31 4.86 -23.39
CA ARG A 106 -7.76 5.32 -24.68
C ARG A 106 -8.30 4.52 -25.88
N TYR A 107 -8.55 3.22 -25.71
CA TYR A 107 -9.05 2.32 -26.76
C TYR A 107 -10.57 2.07 -26.67
N ARG A 108 -11.29 2.85 -25.86
CA ARG A 108 -12.74 3.01 -25.92
C ARG A 108 -13.05 4.29 -26.69
#